data_AF-A0A2V5PD38-F1
#
_entry.id   AF-A0A2V5PD38-F1
#
_cell.length_a   1.000
_cell.length_b   1.000
_cell.length_c   1.000
_cell.angle_alpha   90.00
_cell.angle_beta   90.00
_cell.angle_gamma   90.00
#
_symmetry.space_group_name_H-M   'P 1'
#
loop_
_entity.id
_entity.type
_entity.pdbx_description
1 polymer ?
#
loop_
_entity_poly.entity_id
_entity_poly.type
_entity_poly.pdbx_seq_one_letter_code
_entity_poly.pdbx_strand_id
1 'polypeptide(L)'
;MCTWTTSRPSPPDQGVNVDPGADESAGGLGNQDSQNWYRVGDVAVQIYRNASLISTWDTSTVLGDAGLTANTPYTYTIEARDNNAGARGTWHNSTGPQDATTVWTLSVPPNAASVTPDQTNPPVNSTVTWTAVGGFGPAKVQYYRYTWDQQTTHTFDDTETQWSSGAIGTVPTAGGAWYLHVKGYNGDNVGN
;
A
#
# COMPACT_ATOMS: atom_id res chain seq x y z
N MET A 1 2.26 4.81 9.52
CA MET A 1 1.83 6.17 9.14
C MET A 1 2.92 6.70 8.21
N CYS A 2 2.68 6.76 6.90
CA CYS A 2 3.68 7.20 5.93
C CYS A 2 3.28 8.60 5.46
N THR A 3 4.13 9.60 5.72
CA THR A 3 3.96 10.98 5.26
C THR A 3 4.56 11.12 3.87
N TRP A 4 3.75 11.59 2.92
CA TRP A 4 4.13 11.79 1.53
C TRP A 4 4.71 13.20 1.31
N THR A 5 5.85 13.30 0.65
CA THR A 5 6.28 14.52 -0.05
C THR A 5 6.65 14.15 -1.48
N THR A 6 5.77 14.46 -2.43
CA THR A 6 6.07 14.42 -3.86
C THR A 6 5.93 15.84 -4.41
N SER A 7 7.02 16.42 -4.90
CA SER A 7 7.00 17.61 -5.74
C SER A 7 7.13 17.17 -7.19
N ARG A 8 6.05 17.25 -7.99
CA ARG A 8 6.11 17.03 -9.45
C ARG A 8 4.90 17.64 -10.17
N PRO A 9 5.03 17.90 -11.48
CA PRO A 9 4.48 19.08 -12.12
C PRO A 9 2.96 19.00 -12.15
N SER A 10 2.32 20.08 -11.71
CA SER A 10 0.92 20.35 -12.00
C SER A 10 0.67 20.36 -13.52
N PRO A 11 -0.57 20.10 -13.97
CA PRO A 11 -0.96 20.36 -15.35
C PRO A 11 -0.44 21.72 -15.83
N PRO A 12 -0.10 21.87 -17.12
CA PRO A 12 0.24 23.17 -17.70
C PRO A 12 -0.86 24.17 -17.37
N ASP A 13 -0.50 25.21 -16.62
CA ASP A 13 -1.37 26.31 -16.24
C ASP A 13 -1.58 27.20 -17.47
N GLN A 14 -2.57 26.85 -18.29
CA GLN A 14 -2.89 27.61 -19.49
C GLN A 14 -4.40 27.80 -19.63
N GLY A 15 -4.84 29.03 -19.36
CA GLY A 15 -6.16 29.50 -19.76
C GLY A 15 -6.27 29.66 -21.27
N VAL A 16 -7.50 29.79 -21.78
CA VAL A 16 -7.73 30.08 -23.20
C VAL A 16 -7.12 31.44 -23.54
N ASN A 17 -6.28 31.50 -24.59
CA ASN A 17 -5.51 32.70 -24.99
C ASN A 17 -4.47 33.19 -23.97
N VAL A 18 -3.93 32.30 -23.15
CA VAL A 18 -2.82 32.60 -22.22
C VAL A 18 -1.53 31.98 -22.75
N ASP A 19 -0.44 32.74 -22.75
CA ASP A 19 0.88 32.21 -23.13
C ASP A 19 1.44 31.28 -22.03
N PRO A 20 2.25 30.26 -22.38
CA PRO A 20 2.88 29.39 -21.38
C PRO A 20 3.71 30.18 -20.35
N GLY A 21 3.43 29.99 -19.06
CA GLY A 21 4.18 30.63 -17.97
C GLY A 21 3.74 32.06 -17.63
N ALA A 22 2.55 32.49 -18.06
CA ALA A 22 1.94 33.74 -17.61
C ALA A 22 1.59 33.69 -16.11
N ASP A 23 1.58 34.85 -15.45
CA ASP A 23 1.21 34.96 -14.04
C ASP A 23 -0.28 34.62 -13.81
N GLU A 24 -0.58 33.85 -12.76
CA GLU A 24 -1.95 33.54 -12.33
C GLU A 24 -2.71 34.83 -11.96
N SER A 25 -3.94 35.00 -12.48
CA SER A 25 -4.74 36.19 -12.19
C SER A 25 -5.59 36.04 -10.93
N ALA A 26 -5.56 37.08 -10.09
CA ALA A 26 -6.37 37.16 -8.87
C ALA A 26 -7.87 37.46 -9.11
N GLY A 27 -8.29 37.73 -10.37
CA GLY A 27 -9.70 37.86 -10.77
C GLY A 27 -10.44 39.05 -10.14
N GLY A 28 -10.28 40.25 -10.71
CA GLY A 28 -11.00 41.47 -10.33
C GLY A 28 -12.16 41.82 -11.29
N LEU A 29 -13.17 42.55 -10.80
CA LEU A 29 -14.24 43.09 -11.66
C LEU A 29 -13.65 44.12 -12.65
N GLY A 30 -13.94 43.95 -13.96
CA GLY A 30 -13.55 44.89 -15.01
C GLY A 30 -12.29 44.51 -15.80
N ASN A 31 -11.59 43.44 -15.41
CA ASN A 31 -10.49 42.90 -16.19
C ASN A 31 -11.00 41.90 -17.26
N GLN A 32 -10.13 41.60 -18.24
CA GLN A 32 -10.31 40.47 -19.18
C GLN A 32 -10.42 39.11 -18.45
N ASP A 33 -10.18 39.08 -17.13
CA ASP A 33 -10.36 38.03 -16.11
C ASP A 33 -11.69 37.22 -16.14
N SER A 34 -12.65 37.56 -16.99
CA SER A 34 -13.81 36.69 -17.27
C SER A 34 -13.48 35.55 -18.27
N GLN A 35 -12.24 35.48 -18.78
CA GLN A 35 -11.85 34.62 -19.90
C GLN A 35 -10.89 33.48 -19.53
N ASN A 36 -11.26 32.62 -18.57
CA ASN A 36 -10.67 31.28 -18.41
C ASN A 36 -9.27 31.18 -17.74
N TRP A 37 -8.90 32.11 -16.84
CA TRP A 37 -7.66 32.03 -16.04
C TRP A 37 -7.83 31.20 -14.77
N TYR A 38 -6.81 30.41 -14.39
CA TYR A 38 -6.79 29.60 -13.18
C TYR A 38 -6.98 30.49 -11.93
N ARG A 39 -7.84 30.08 -11.01
CA ARG A 39 -7.89 30.64 -9.66
C ARG A 39 -7.17 29.64 -8.76
N VAL A 40 -6.20 30.11 -7.98
CA VAL A 40 -5.63 29.36 -6.85
C VAL A 40 -6.77 28.68 -6.08
N GLY A 41 -6.75 27.35 -6.01
CA GLY A 41 -7.66 26.55 -5.19
C GLY A 41 -8.92 25.98 -5.85
N ASP A 42 -9.14 26.15 -7.16
CA ASP A 42 -10.27 25.52 -7.89
C ASP A 42 -9.84 24.27 -8.69
N VAL A 43 -9.04 23.40 -8.05
CA VAL A 43 -8.66 22.07 -8.57
C VAL A 43 -9.24 20.98 -7.70
N ALA A 44 -9.67 19.91 -8.36
CA ALA A 44 -9.99 18.66 -7.70
C ALA A 44 -9.22 17.50 -8.29
N VAL A 45 -9.10 16.46 -7.49
CA VAL A 45 -8.53 15.19 -7.89
C VAL A 45 -9.55 14.08 -7.79
N GLN A 46 -9.40 13.07 -8.62
CA GLN A 46 -10.06 11.79 -8.47
C GLN A 46 -9.01 10.67 -8.48
N ILE A 47 -9.32 9.58 -7.80
CA ILE A 47 -8.34 8.52 -7.53
C ILE A 47 -8.85 7.20 -8.06
N TYR A 48 -7.95 6.49 -8.74
CA TYR A 48 -8.20 5.17 -9.28
C TYR A 48 -7.37 4.14 -8.55
N ARG A 49 -7.93 2.94 -8.38
CA ARG A 49 -7.25 1.73 -7.95
C ARG A 49 -7.42 0.67 -9.01
N ASN A 50 -6.31 0.13 -9.52
CA ASN A 50 -6.29 -0.84 -10.61
C ASN A 50 -7.18 -0.39 -11.79
N ALA A 51 -7.02 0.88 -12.18
CA ALA A 51 -7.82 1.58 -13.21
C ALA A 51 -9.33 1.76 -12.93
N SER A 52 -9.82 1.35 -11.74
CA SER A 52 -11.21 1.59 -11.32
C SER A 52 -11.30 2.82 -10.43
N LEU A 53 -12.26 3.70 -10.68
CA LEU A 53 -12.50 4.89 -9.86
C LEU A 53 -12.91 4.49 -8.44
N ILE A 54 -12.21 5.02 -7.43
CA ILE A 54 -12.51 4.77 -6.00
C ILE A 54 -12.80 6.04 -5.21
N SER A 55 -12.42 7.21 -5.73
CA SER A 55 -12.79 8.51 -5.20
C SER A 55 -13.15 9.41 -6.35
N THR A 56 -14.30 10.08 -6.28
CA THR A 56 -14.70 11.09 -7.27
C THR A 56 -13.95 12.39 -7.04
N TRP A 57 -14.13 13.35 -7.96
CA TRP A 57 -13.58 14.70 -7.84
C TRP A 57 -13.82 15.32 -6.47
N ASP A 58 -12.73 15.57 -5.75
CA ASP A 58 -12.69 16.21 -4.44
C ASP A 58 -11.39 17.01 -4.27
N THR A 59 -11.36 17.93 -3.31
CA THR A 59 -10.18 18.73 -2.94
C THR A 59 -9.38 18.10 -1.80
N SER A 60 -9.86 17.00 -1.21
CA SER A 60 -9.13 16.27 -0.17
C SER A 60 -7.78 15.78 -0.66
N THR A 61 -6.77 15.92 0.20
CA THR A 61 -5.42 15.39 -0.02
C THR A 61 -5.23 14.00 0.60
N VAL A 62 -6.28 13.44 1.20
CA VAL A 62 -6.26 12.14 1.88
C VAL A 62 -7.46 11.30 1.45
N LEU A 63 -7.19 10.05 1.07
CA LEU A 63 -8.21 9.03 0.85
C LEU A 63 -7.92 7.82 1.75
N GLY A 64 -8.92 7.41 2.52
CA GLY A 64 -8.90 6.11 3.19
C GLY A 64 -9.47 5.04 2.27
N ASP A 65 -8.64 4.06 1.91
CA ASP A 65 -9.07 2.90 1.11
C ASP A 65 -9.11 1.64 2.00
N ALA A 66 -10.24 0.92 1.96
CA ALA A 66 -10.54 -0.19 2.87
C ALA A 66 -11.16 -1.38 2.12
N GLY A 67 -11.27 -2.52 2.82
CA GLY A 67 -11.80 -3.75 2.24
C GLY A 67 -10.84 -4.42 1.25
N LEU A 68 -9.54 -4.15 1.38
CA LEU A 68 -8.49 -4.73 0.54
C LEU A 68 -8.17 -6.16 0.96
N THR A 69 -7.84 -7.00 -0.02
CA THR A 69 -7.39 -8.38 0.22
C THR A 69 -5.96 -8.37 0.74
N ALA A 70 -5.67 -9.18 1.76
CA ALA A 70 -4.31 -9.32 2.31
C ALA A 70 -3.30 -9.79 1.24
N ASN A 71 -2.01 -9.49 1.46
CA ASN A 71 -0.90 -9.81 0.56
C ASN A 71 -1.25 -9.60 -0.93
N THR A 72 -1.80 -8.44 -1.28
CA THR A 72 -2.22 -8.11 -2.63
C THR A 72 -1.64 -6.75 -3.05
N PRO A 73 -1.02 -6.65 -4.24
CA PRO A 73 -0.58 -5.37 -4.78
C PRO A 73 -1.78 -4.59 -5.32
N TYR A 74 -1.84 -3.30 -5.00
CA TYR A 74 -2.79 -2.35 -5.55
C TYR A 74 -2.05 -1.17 -6.18
N THR A 75 -2.40 -0.87 -7.43
CA THR A 75 -1.83 0.25 -8.17
C THR A 75 -2.80 1.42 -8.15
N TYR A 76 -2.33 2.58 -7.70
CA TYR A 76 -3.09 3.81 -7.62
C TYR A 76 -2.59 4.83 -8.64
N THR A 77 -3.53 5.55 -9.25
CA THR A 77 -3.26 6.70 -10.12
C THR A 77 -4.16 7.86 -9.71
N ILE A 78 -3.71 9.09 -9.99
CA ILE A 78 -4.44 10.31 -9.66
C ILE A 78 -4.72 11.07 -10.94
N GLU A 79 -5.93 11.57 -11.09
CA GLU A 79 -6.29 12.51 -12.14
C GLU A 79 -6.68 13.84 -11.50
N ALA A 80 -6.21 14.94 -12.07
CA ALA A 80 -6.56 16.29 -11.65
C ALA A 80 -7.36 17.01 -12.73
N ARG A 81 -8.25 17.91 -12.30
CA ARG A 81 -8.95 18.86 -13.18
C ARG A 81 -9.03 20.25 -12.56
N ASP A 82 -9.16 21.26 -13.39
CA ASP A 82 -9.55 22.61 -12.99
C ASP A 82 -11.08 22.80 -12.95
N ASN A 83 -11.52 24.00 -12.57
CA ASN A 83 -12.92 24.42 -12.51
C ASN A 83 -13.82 23.43 -11.75
N ASN A 84 -13.35 22.93 -10.61
CA ASN A 84 -14.08 21.92 -9.85
C ASN A 84 -15.46 22.42 -9.39
N ALA A 85 -15.57 23.70 -9.04
CA ALA A 85 -16.83 24.32 -8.62
C ALA A 85 -17.82 24.53 -9.79
N GLY A 86 -17.41 24.36 -11.05
CA GLY A 86 -18.25 24.58 -12.23
C GLY A 86 -18.69 26.04 -12.40
N ALA A 87 -18.08 26.98 -11.68
CA ALA A 87 -18.47 28.39 -11.65
C ALA A 87 -18.24 29.10 -13.00
N ARG A 88 -17.49 28.47 -13.91
CA ARG A 88 -17.15 28.98 -15.26
C ARG A 88 -17.89 28.23 -16.38
N GLY A 89 -18.93 27.47 -16.03
CA GLY A 89 -19.65 26.57 -16.95
C GLY A 89 -19.15 25.14 -16.87
N THR A 90 -19.59 24.29 -17.80
CA THR A 90 -19.31 22.84 -17.78
C THR A 90 -17.90 22.45 -18.22
N TRP A 91 -17.12 23.40 -18.74
CA TRP A 91 -15.79 23.15 -19.29
C TRP A 91 -14.75 22.94 -18.19
N HIS A 92 -13.81 22.02 -18.41
CA HIS A 92 -12.65 21.74 -17.55
C HIS A 92 -11.54 21.15 -18.41
N ASN A 93 -10.29 21.38 -18.02
CA ASN A 93 -9.12 20.65 -18.47
C ASN A 93 -8.82 19.52 -17.47
N SER A 94 -8.49 18.34 -17.97
CA SER A 94 -8.15 17.19 -17.13
C SER A 94 -6.82 16.60 -17.57
N THR A 95 -6.03 16.19 -16.59
CA THR A 95 -4.76 15.51 -16.87
C THR A 95 -4.97 14.12 -17.46
N GLY A 96 -6.14 13.51 -17.28
CA GLY A 96 -6.28 12.05 -17.30
C GLY A 96 -5.53 11.40 -16.13
N PRO A 97 -5.65 10.09 -15.91
CA PRO A 97 -4.90 9.40 -14.86
C PRO A 97 -3.39 9.52 -15.09
N GLN A 98 -2.71 10.14 -14.13
CA GLN A 98 -1.27 10.37 -14.13
C GLN A 98 -0.59 9.51 -13.08
N ASP A 99 0.60 9.02 -13.44
CA ASP A 99 1.55 8.24 -12.64
C ASP A 99 0.96 7.07 -11.83
N ALA A 100 1.69 5.95 -11.79
CA ALA A 100 1.24 4.75 -11.09
C ALA A 100 2.11 4.48 -9.87
N THR A 101 1.48 4.39 -8.70
CA THR A 101 2.15 3.90 -7.48
C THR A 101 1.54 2.57 -7.07
N THR A 102 2.38 1.53 -6.97
CA THR A 102 1.95 0.21 -6.50
C THR A 102 2.40 0.01 -5.07
N VAL A 103 1.46 -0.35 -4.20
CA VAL A 103 1.72 -0.69 -2.79
C VAL A 103 1.05 -2.02 -2.45
N TRP A 104 1.59 -2.72 -1.45
CA TRP A 104 1.04 -3.99 -0.98
C TRP A 104 0.32 -3.82 0.35
N THR A 105 -0.82 -4.46 0.51
CA THR A 105 -1.38 -4.72 1.83
C THR A 105 -0.46 -5.63 2.63
N LEU A 106 -0.52 -5.56 3.96
CA LEU A 106 0.11 -6.58 4.81
C LEU A 106 -0.45 -7.99 4.51
N SER A 107 0.33 -9.00 4.86
CA SER A 107 -0.13 -10.39 4.84
C SER A 107 -1.14 -10.66 5.95
N VAL A 108 -1.75 -11.84 5.94
CA VAL A 108 -2.60 -12.28 7.06
C VAL A 108 -1.72 -12.45 8.31
N PRO A 109 -2.12 -11.88 9.47
CA PRO A 109 -1.37 -12.03 10.72
C PRO A 109 -1.24 -13.51 11.09
N PRO A 110 -0.01 -14.02 11.33
CA PRO A 110 0.17 -15.38 11.83
C PRO A 110 -0.51 -15.55 13.20
N ASN A 111 -1.11 -16.70 13.43
CA ASN A 111 -1.66 -17.12 14.71
C ASN A 111 -1.35 -18.61 14.96
N ALA A 112 -1.80 -19.16 16.09
CA ALA A 112 -1.51 -20.54 16.48
C ALA A 112 -1.99 -21.61 15.47
N ALA A 113 -2.96 -21.29 14.61
CA ALA A 113 -3.45 -22.19 13.55
C ALA A 113 -2.75 -21.96 12.20
N SER A 114 -1.86 -20.97 12.07
CA SER A 114 -1.15 -20.66 10.82
C SER A 114 -0.07 -21.68 10.48
N VAL A 115 0.45 -22.40 11.47
CA VAL A 115 1.53 -23.37 11.32
C VAL A 115 1.25 -24.58 12.22
N THR A 116 1.40 -25.79 11.70
CA THR A 116 1.16 -27.04 12.44
C THR A 116 2.41 -27.93 12.47
N PRO A 117 2.83 -28.41 13.65
CA PRO A 117 3.86 -29.44 13.75
C PRO A 117 3.27 -30.82 13.50
N ASP A 118 4.09 -31.75 13.03
CA ASP A 118 3.78 -33.18 12.97
C ASP A 118 3.77 -33.84 14.37
N GLN A 119 4.48 -33.25 15.34
CA GLN A 119 4.51 -33.72 16.73
C GLN A 119 4.65 -32.57 17.74
N THR A 120 3.98 -32.68 18.88
CA THR A 120 3.99 -31.66 19.95
C THR A 120 4.89 -31.99 21.12
N ASN A 121 5.38 -33.24 21.22
CA ASN A 121 6.29 -33.71 22.27
C ASN A 121 7.46 -34.49 21.66
N PRO A 122 8.31 -33.82 20.85
CA PRO A 122 9.44 -34.47 20.20
C PRO A 122 10.51 -34.93 21.19
N PRO A 123 11.12 -36.12 21.02
CA PRO A 123 12.37 -36.46 21.68
C PRO A 123 13.50 -35.48 21.32
N VAL A 124 14.45 -35.31 22.22
CA VAL A 124 15.70 -34.58 21.94
C VAL A 124 16.39 -35.21 20.72
N ASN A 125 16.91 -34.36 19.83
CA ASN A 125 17.55 -34.71 18.56
C ASN A 125 16.63 -35.40 17.53
N SER A 126 15.31 -35.30 17.68
CA SER A 126 14.35 -35.72 16.65
C SER A 126 13.84 -34.53 15.83
N THR A 127 13.56 -34.74 14.55
CA THR A 127 13.04 -33.68 13.68
C THR A 127 11.55 -33.44 13.93
N VAL A 128 11.18 -32.18 14.18
CA VAL A 128 9.81 -31.69 14.10
C VAL A 128 9.61 -31.06 12.73
N THR A 129 8.64 -31.57 11.98
CA THR A 129 8.24 -31.05 10.67
C THR A 129 7.11 -30.05 10.84
N TRP A 130 7.31 -28.82 10.37
CA TRP A 130 6.31 -27.76 10.42
C TRP A 130 5.73 -27.48 9.04
N THR A 131 4.40 -27.39 8.99
CA THR A 131 3.63 -27.11 7.77
C THR A 131 2.90 -25.78 7.90
N ALA A 132 3.04 -24.92 6.89
CA ALA A 132 2.30 -23.67 6.78
C ALA A 132 0.86 -23.97 6.37
N VAL A 133 -0.07 -23.77 7.29
CA VAL A 133 -1.49 -24.04 7.05
C VAL A 133 -2.03 -23.03 6.05
N GLY A 134 -2.72 -23.53 5.03
CA GLY A 134 -3.18 -22.72 3.90
C GLY A 134 -2.09 -22.42 2.86
N GLY A 135 -0.82 -22.67 3.16
CA GLY A 135 0.30 -22.45 2.23
C GLY A 135 0.65 -20.96 2.01
N PHE A 136 1.39 -20.71 0.94
CA PHE A 136 1.98 -19.40 0.61
C PHE A 136 1.28 -18.73 -0.59
N GLY A 137 1.40 -17.41 -0.68
CA GLY A 137 1.03 -16.61 -1.85
C GLY A 137 -0.07 -15.58 -1.60
N PRO A 138 -0.75 -15.12 -2.67
CA PRO A 138 -1.77 -14.09 -2.62
C PRO A 138 -2.88 -14.41 -1.60
N ALA A 139 -3.40 -13.38 -0.93
CA ALA A 139 -4.39 -13.49 0.15
C ALA A 139 -3.92 -14.21 1.43
N LYS A 140 -2.65 -14.63 1.51
CA LYS A 140 -2.06 -15.37 2.64
C LYS A 140 -0.78 -14.66 3.10
N VAL A 141 0.23 -15.42 3.51
CA VAL A 141 1.61 -14.93 3.67
C VAL A 141 2.40 -15.21 2.39
N GLN A 142 3.30 -14.30 2.02
CA GLN A 142 4.27 -14.55 0.96
C GLN A 142 5.35 -15.54 1.42
N TYR A 143 5.81 -15.35 2.66
CA TYR A 143 6.72 -16.24 3.38
C TYR A 143 6.64 -15.93 4.88
N TYR A 144 7.20 -16.83 5.69
CA TYR A 144 7.52 -16.55 7.09
C TYR A 144 9.02 -16.27 7.23
N ARG A 145 9.39 -15.44 8.21
CA ARG A 145 10.68 -15.60 8.88
C ARG A 145 10.47 -16.34 10.18
N TYR A 146 11.43 -17.17 10.57
CA TYR A 146 11.28 -18.00 11.76
C TYR A 146 12.58 -18.19 12.54
N THR A 147 12.42 -18.45 13.83
CA THR A 147 13.46 -18.95 14.74
C THR A 147 12.91 -20.11 15.58
N TRP A 148 13.81 -20.97 16.06
CA TRP A 148 13.50 -22.14 16.87
C TRP A 148 14.39 -22.14 18.11
N ASP A 149 13.80 -21.90 19.27
CA ASP A 149 14.52 -21.73 20.54
C ASP A 149 13.63 -22.07 21.75
N GLN A 150 14.19 -21.94 22.96
CA GLN A 150 13.48 -22.19 24.22
C GLN A 150 12.87 -20.92 24.83
N GLN A 151 12.90 -19.78 24.14
CA GLN A 151 12.31 -18.54 24.65
C GLN A 151 10.80 -18.54 24.39
N THR A 152 10.02 -18.12 25.38
CA THR A 152 8.55 -18.03 25.24
C THR A 152 8.12 -16.90 24.30
N THR A 153 9.01 -15.95 24.03
CA THR A 153 8.78 -14.80 23.15
C THR A 153 10.03 -14.51 22.34
N HIS A 154 9.85 -14.10 21.09
CA HIS A 154 10.92 -13.64 20.21
C HIS A 154 10.62 -12.25 19.65
N THR A 155 11.65 -11.41 19.56
CA THR A 155 11.56 -10.10 18.91
C THR A 155 12.23 -10.20 17.54
N PHE A 156 11.46 -9.96 16.48
CA PHE A 156 11.97 -10.06 15.12
C PHE A 156 12.81 -8.83 14.73
N ASP A 157 13.98 -9.06 14.15
CA ASP A 157 14.84 -8.02 13.56
C ASP A 157 14.88 -8.06 12.02
N ASP A 158 14.03 -8.91 11.44
CA ASP A 158 13.91 -9.15 9.99
C ASP A 158 15.17 -9.76 9.36
N THR A 159 16.04 -10.41 10.13
CA THR A 159 17.21 -11.16 9.64
C THR A 159 17.07 -12.68 9.74
N GLU A 160 16.01 -13.18 10.38
CA GLU A 160 15.83 -14.60 10.65
C GLU A 160 15.60 -15.42 9.38
N THR A 161 15.72 -16.75 9.50
CA THR A 161 15.66 -17.64 8.35
C THR A 161 14.30 -17.56 7.67
N GLN A 162 14.30 -17.45 6.34
CA GLN A 162 13.09 -17.37 5.53
C GLN A 162 12.54 -18.78 5.21
N TRP A 163 11.23 -18.94 5.37
CA TRP A 163 10.46 -20.10 4.96
C TRP A 163 9.39 -19.69 3.95
N SER A 164 9.61 -20.04 2.68
CA SER A 164 8.79 -19.58 1.54
C SER A 164 8.07 -20.68 0.78
N SER A 165 8.35 -21.95 1.08
CA SER A 165 7.69 -23.10 0.43
C SER A 165 7.85 -24.38 1.25
N GLY A 166 7.03 -25.38 0.94
CA GLY A 166 7.12 -26.70 1.54
C GLY A 166 6.95 -26.71 3.06
N ALA A 167 7.37 -27.81 3.68
CA ALA A 167 7.53 -27.91 5.12
C ALA A 167 9.00 -27.65 5.52
N ILE A 168 9.22 -27.21 6.76
CA ILE A 168 10.56 -27.06 7.35
C ILE A 168 10.76 -28.06 8.48
N GLY A 169 12.02 -28.45 8.71
CA GLY A 169 12.42 -29.28 9.85
C GLY A 169 13.16 -28.44 10.90
N THR A 170 12.81 -28.63 12.16
CA THR A 170 13.55 -28.09 13.32
C THR A 170 13.91 -29.24 14.27
N VAL A 171 14.94 -29.07 15.10
CA VAL A 171 15.42 -30.15 15.99
C VAL A 171 15.66 -29.56 17.39
N PRO A 172 14.98 -30.04 18.45
CA PRO A 172 15.30 -29.67 19.81
C PRO A 172 16.62 -30.34 20.22
N THR A 173 17.59 -29.55 20.66
CA THR A 173 18.94 -30.03 21.01
C THR A 173 19.12 -30.37 22.49
N ALA A 174 18.13 -30.05 23.31
CA ALA A 174 18.09 -30.33 24.74
C ALA A 174 16.64 -30.56 25.20
N GLY A 175 16.48 -31.14 26.40
CA GLY A 175 15.17 -31.26 27.04
C GLY A 175 14.57 -29.90 27.42
N GLY A 176 13.26 -29.86 27.60
CA GLY A 176 12.50 -28.64 27.91
C GLY A 176 11.53 -28.23 26.80
N ALA A 177 10.85 -27.10 27.00
CA ALA A 177 9.94 -26.55 26.00
C ALA A 177 10.71 -25.83 24.89
N TRP A 178 10.28 -26.02 23.65
CA TRP A 178 10.81 -25.35 22.47
C TRP A 178 9.67 -24.71 21.68
N TYR A 179 9.97 -23.58 21.05
CA TYR A 179 9.00 -22.74 20.39
C TYR A 179 9.48 -22.39 18.98
N LEU A 180 8.59 -22.56 18.00
CA LEU A 180 8.75 -22.00 16.67
C LEU A 180 8.11 -20.62 16.68
N HIS A 181 8.93 -19.59 16.55
CA HIS A 181 8.44 -18.22 16.37
C HIS A 181 8.36 -17.93 14.88
N VAL A 182 7.26 -17.33 14.43
CA VAL A 182 7.08 -16.94 13.03
C VAL A 182 6.57 -15.51 12.89
N LYS A 183 7.04 -14.80 11.87
CA LYS A 183 6.51 -13.52 11.40
C LYS A 183 6.18 -13.62 9.92
N GLY A 184 4.98 -13.23 9.52
CA GLY A 184 4.50 -13.35 8.14
C GLY A 184 4.80 -12.09 7.34
N TYR A 185 5.17 -12.23 6.06
CA TYR A 185 5.52 -11.10 5.19
C TYR A 185 4.63 -11.06 3.96
N ASN A 186 4.43 -9.87 3.38
CA ASN A 186 3.77 -9.70 2.10
C ASN A 186 4.77 -9.74 0.91
N GLY A 187 4.26 -9.59 -0.31
CA GLY A 187 5.05 -9.57 -1.54
C GLY A 187 6.03 -8.41 -1.67
N ASP A 188 5.92 -7.39 -0.81
CA ASP A 188 6.85 -6.26 -0.73
C ASP A 188 7.90 -6.44 0.38
N ASN A 189 7.98 -7.63 0.98
CA ASN A 189 8.88 -7.93 2.10
C ASN A 189 8.61 -7.10 3.36
N VAL A 190 7.37 -6.64 3.54
CA VAL A 190 6.93 -5.97 4.76
C VAL A 190 6.28 -7.00 5.69
N GLY A 191 6.81 -7.06 6.91
CA GLY A 191 6.31 -7.97 7.94
C GLY A 191 5.00 -7.48 8.56
N ASN A 192 4.12 -8.43 8.89
CA ASN A 192 2.93 -8.20 9.70
C ASN A 192 3.30 -8.00 11.18
#